data_AF-A0A238TE97-F1
#
_entry.id   AF-A0A238TE97-F1
#
_cell.length_a   1.000
_cell.length_b   1.000
_cell.length_c   1.000
_cell.angle_alpha   90.00
_cell.angle_beta   90.00
_cell.angle_gamma   90.00
#
_symmetry.space_group_name_H-M   'P 1'
#
loop_
_entity.id
_entity.type
_entity.pdbx_description
1 polymer ?
#
loop_
_entity_poly.entity_id
_entity_poly.type
_entity_poly.pdbx_seq_one_letter_code
_entity_poly.pdbx_strand_id
1 'polypeptide(L)'
;MGYQVGNTCYSSRELAENVLFSQVPPKITESGIVQVKFVNHRWEFQGQVLTSNLPQCSETENFKNGYEFALLFLPMVVMLVCIKFVSRLFTIGH
;
A
#
# COMPACT_ATOMS: atom_id res chain seq x y z
N MET A 1 -3.30 -0.88 14.84
CA MET A 1 -4.11 -1.55 13.80
C MET A 1 -4.78 -0.46 12.98
N GLY A 2 -4.70 -0.55 11.65
CA GLY A 2 -5.25 0.39 10.69
C GLY A 2 -6.18 -0.29 9.69
N TYR A 3 -6.50 0.39 8.59
CA TYR A 3 -7.37 -0.09 7.51
C TYR A 3 -6.66 -0.02 6.17
N GLN A 4 -6.75 -1.08 5.39
CA GLN A 4 -6.03 -1.20 4.12
C GLN A 4 -6.89 -0.75 2.94
N VAL A 5 -6.32 0.11 2.11
CA VAL A 5 -6.85 0.51 0.80
C VAL A 5 -5.74 0.29 -0.23
N GLY A 6 -5.96 -0.63 -1.15
CA GLY A 6 -4.89 -1.08 -2.06
C GLY A 6 -3.71 -1.67 -1.28
N ASN A 7 -2.52 -1.14 -1.49
CA ASN A 7 -1.28 -1.57 -0.81
C ASN A 7 -0.86 -0.66 0.35
N THR A 8 -1.71 0.29 0.74
CA THR A 8 -1.41 1.26 1.79
C THR A 8 -2.28 0.98 3.02
N CYS A 9 -1.65 0.97 4.18
CA CYS A 9 -2.33 0.88 5.47
C CYS A 9 -2.54 2.28 6.02
N TYR A 10 -3.77 2.61 6.41
CA TYR A 10 -4.13 3.91 6.97
C TYR A 10 -4.45 3.76 8.45
N SER A 11 -4.05 4.74 9.26
CA SER A 11 -4.17 4.70 10.71
C SER A 11 -5.61 4.73 11.23
N SER A 12 -6.55 5.30 10.47
CA SER A 12 -7.97 5.37 10.84
C SER A 12 -8.87 4.98 9.67
N ARG A 13 -10.09 4.54 10.01
CA ARG A 13 -11.11 4.18 9.02
C ARG A 13 -11.52 5.38 8.17
N GLU A 14 -11.63 6.55 8.78
CA GLU A 14 -12.00 7.79 8.08
C GLU A 14 -10.97 8.16 7.00
N LEU A 15 -9.67 8.05 7.31
CA LEU A 15 -8.61 8.31 6.32
C LEU A 15 -8.68 7.32 5.16
N ALA A 16 -8.88 6.04 5.48
CA ALA A 16 -9.01 4.99 4.49
C ALA A 16 -10.26 5.19 3.60
N GLU A 17 -11.41 5.49 4.20
CA GLU A 17 -12.67 5.77 3.49
C GLU A 17 -12.56 7.02 2.62
N ASN A 18 -11.92 8.09 3.11
CA ASN A 18 -11.67 9.28 2.31
C ASN A 18 -10.86 8.97 1.06
N VAL A 19 -9.81 8.15 1.18
CA VAL A 19 -9.01 7.74 0.01
C VAL A 19 -9.81 6.82 -0.91
N LEU A 20 -10.58 5.88 -0.37
CA LEU A 20 -11.39 4.96 -1.18
C LEU A 20 -12.46 5.71 -1.98
N PHE A 21 -13.25 6.56 -1.32
CA PHE A 21 -14.40 7.22 -1.94
C PHE A 21 -13.99 8.39 -2.84
N SER A 22 -12.88 9.07 -2.56
CA SER A 22 -12.33 10.09 -3.48
C SER A 22 -11.83 9.53 -4.80
N GLN A 23 -11.53 8.22 -4.86
CA GLN A 23 -11.14 7.54 -6.10
C GLN A 23 -12.34 7.10 -6.95
N VAL A 24 -13.58 7.23 -6.45
CA VAL A 24 -14.77 6.83 -7.21
C VAL A 24 -15.04 7.88 -8.30
N PRO A 25 -14.93 7.54 -9.59
CA PRO A 25 -15.12 8.51 -10.65
C PRO A 25 -16.60 8.93 -10.76
N PRO A 26 -16.89 10.19 -11.12
CA PRO A 26 -18.24 10.63 -11.41
C PRO A 26 -18.78 9.89 -12.64
N LYS A 27 -20.10 9.61 -12.65
CA LYS A 27 -20.80 9.05 -13.82
C LYS A 27 -21.70 10.09 -14.45
N ILE A 28 -21.67 10.20 -15.77
CA ILE A 28 -22.60 11.03 -16.54
C ILE A 28 -23.85 10.19 -16.82
N THR A 29 -25.01 10.74 -16.48
CA THR A 29 -26.33 10.14 -16.70
C THR A 29 -27.22 11.13 -17.46
N GLU A 30 -28.39 10.69 -17.91
CA GLU A 30 -29.36 11.56 -18.60
C GLU A 30 -29.80 12.76 -17.75
N SER A 31 -29.76 12.63 -16.43
CA SER A 31 -30.11 13.68 -15.47
C SER A 31 -28.90 14.54 -15.02
N GLY A 32 -27.71 14.30 -15.58
CA GLY A 32 -26.48 15.04 -15.29
C GLY A 32 -25.38 14.19 -14.63
N ILE A 33 -24.46 14.87 -13.94
CA ILE A 33 -23.30 14.23 -13.30
C ILE A 33 -23.69 13.73 -11.91
N VAL A 34 -23.55 12.43 -11.70
CA VAL A 34 -23.75 11.77 -10.40
C VAL A 34 -22.39 11.43 -9.81
N GLN A 35 -22.12 11.90 -8.60
CA GLN A 35 -20.88 11.65 -7.86
C GLN A 35 -21.15 11.47 -6.38
N VAL A 36 -20.22 10.78 -5.71
CA VAL A 36 -20.21 10.70 -4.25
C VAL A 36 -19.84 12.08 -3.69
N LYS A 37 -20.47 12.48 -2.59
CA LYS A 37 -20.23 13.77 -1.93
C LYS A 37 -19.77 13.56 -0.50
N PHE A 38 -18.84 14.38 -0.04
CA PHE A 38 -18.48 14.44 1.36
C PHE A 38 -19.25 15.59 2.03
N VAL A 39 -20.21 15.26 2.91
CA VAL A 39 -21.11 16.20 3.56
C VAL A 39 -21.16 15.87 5.06
N ASN A 40 -20.99 16.88 5.93
CA ASN A 40 -21.06 16.69 7.40
C ASN A 40 -20.20 15.53 7.93
N HIS A 41 -18.93 15.46 7.48
CA HIS A 41 -17.98 14.40 7.84
C HIS A 41 -18.39 12.97 7.41
N ARG A 42 -19.29 12.84 6.44
CA ARG A 42 -19.74 11.55 5.92
C ARG A 42 -19.77 11.54 4.40
N TRP A 43 -19.49 10.38 3.82
CA TRP A 43 -19.66 10.17 2.39
C TRP A 43 -21.10 9.80 2.11
N GLU A 44 -21.71 10.49 1.14
CA GLU A 44 -23.09 10.28 0.73
C GLU A 44 -23.18 10.07 -0.78
N PHE A 45 -24.04 9.14 -1.19
CA PHE A 45 -24.40 8.93 -2.58
C PHE A 45 -25.92 8.95 -2.71
N GLN A 46 -26.46 9.90 -3.47
CA GLN A 46 -27.91 10.06 -3.66
C GLN A 46 -28.72 10.12 -2.35
N GLY A 47 -28.15 10.72 -1.30
CA GLY A 47 -28.77 10.84 0.02
C GLY A 47 -28.59 9.63 0.94
N GLN A 48 -27.89 8.58 0.50
CA GLN A 48 -27.52 7.44 1.33
C GLN A 48 -26.11 7.60 1.87
N VAL A 49 -25.94 7.42 3.18
CA VAL A 49 -24.62 7.40 3.82
C VAL A 49 -23.88 6.14 3.41
N LEU A 50 -22.68 6.30 2.88
CA LEU A 50 -21.80 5.21 2.50
C LEU A 50 -20.96 4.76 3.69
N THR A 51 -20.76 3.45 3.78
CA THR A 51 -19.79 2.83 4.69
C THR A 51 -19.08 1.71 3.94
N SER A 52 -17.80 1.48 4.24
CA SER A 52 -17.01 0.47 3.55
C SER A 52 -16.52 -0.63 4.49
N ASN A 53 -16.54 -1.89 4.07
CA ASN A 53 -15.94 -2.97 4.87
C ASN A 53 -14.47 -3.13 4.50
N LEU A 54 -13.61 -2.31 5.12
CA LEU A 54 -12.18 -2.31 4.86
C LEU A 54 -11.45 -3.39 5.68
N PRO A 55 -10.53 -4.15 5.07
CA PRO A 55 -9.70 -5.09 5.81
C PRO A 55 -8.80 -4.34 6.80
N GLN A 56 -8.55 -4.95 7.95
CA GLN A 56 -7.61 -4.43 8.93
C GLN A 56 -6.17 -4.72 8.48
N CYS A 57 -5.25 -3.81 8.80
CA CYS A 57 -3.84 -3.98 8.51
C CYS A 57 -2.97 -3.46 9.66
N SER A 58 -1.70 -3.88 9.67
CA SER A 58 -0.70 -3.37 10.59
C SER A 58 0.55 -2.94 9.84
N GLU A 59 0.88 -1.65 9.90
CA GLU A 59 2.13 -1.12 9.33
C GLU A 59 3.37 -1.80 9.93
N THR A 60 3.31 -2.11 11.24
CA THR A 60 4.40 -2.77 11.94
C THR A 60 4.62 -4.20 11.46
N GLU A 61 3.57 -4.89 11.03
CA GLU A 61 3.65 -6.24 10.52
C GLU A 61 4.26 -6.25 9.12
N ASN A 62 3.87 -5.32 8.25
CA ASN A 62 4.48 -5.18 6.92
C ASN A 62 5.98 -4.85 7.03
N PHE A 63 6.36 -3.95 7.93
CA PHE A 63 7.78 -3.62 8.17
C PHE A 63 8.56 -4.83 8.70
N LYS A 64 8.00 -5.54 9.69
CA LYS A 64 8.61 -6.74 10.26
C LYS A 64 8.82 -7.81 9.19
N ASN A 65 7.79 -8.09 8.39
CA ASN A 65 7.88 -9.06 7.30
C ASN A 65 8.97 -8.65 6.30
N GLY A 66 9.02 -7.37 5.90
CA GLY A 66 10.08 -6.85 5.03
C GLY A 66 11.49 -7.03 5.61
N TYR A 67 11.66 -6.78 6.91
CA TYR A 67 12.93 -6.99 7.61
C TYR A 67 13.35 -8.46 7.65
N GLU A 68 12.42 -9.37 7.95
CA GLU A 68 12.68 -10.81 7.96
C GLU A 68 13.08 -11.32 6.56
N PHE A 69 12.40 -10.87 5.51
CA PHE A 69 12.81 -11.17 4.14
C PHE A 69 14.21 -10.62 3.84
N ALA A 70 14.51 -9.37 4.22
CA ALA A 70 15.83 -8.79 3.98
C ALA A 70 16.95 -9.62 4.62
N LEU A 71 16.76 -10.08 5.86
CA LEU A 71 17.72 -10.95 6.55
C LEU A 71 17.92 -12.30 5.85
N LEU A 72 16.84 -12.89 5.31
CA LEU A 72 16.92 -14.15 4.56
C LEU A 72 17.71 -14.00 3.25
N PHE A 73 17.57 -12.86 2.56
CA PHE A 73 18.23 -12.62 1.27
C PHE A 73 19.66 -12.06 1.39
N LEU A 74 19.99 -11.41 2.52
CA LEU A 74 21.32 -10.84 2.78
C LEU A 74 22.49 -11.82 2.53
N PRO A 75 22.51 -13.07 3.03
CA PRO A 75 23.65 -13.97 2.83
C PRO A 75 23.87 -14.33 1.35
N MET A 76 22.81 -14.43 0.54
CA MET A 76 22.94 -14.70 -0.89
C MET A 76 23.62 -13.53 -1.61
N VAL A 77 23.24 -12.29 -1.28
CA VAL A 77 23.89 -11.10 -1.84
C VAL A 77 25.37 -11.03 -1.42
N VAL A 78 25.66 -11.26 -0.13
CA VAL A 78 27.03 -11.28 0.38
C VAL A 78 27.88 -12.34 -0.34
N MET A 79 27.34 -13.56 -0.53
CA MET A 79 28.05 -14.63 -1.23
C MET A 79 28.41 -14.23 -2.67
N LEU A 80 27.47 -13.65 -3.42
CA LEU A 80 27.72 -13.19 -4.79
C LEU A 80 28.79 -12.09 -4.84
N VAL A 81 28.78 -11.16 -3.88
CA VAL A 81 29.79 -10.11 -3.75
C VAL A 81 31.16 -10.72 -3.43
N CYS A 82 31.23 -11.66 -2.49
CA CYS A 82 32.47 -12.37 -2.15
C CYS A 82 33.05 -13.11 -3.35
N ILE A 83 32.23 -13.88 -4.09
CA ILE A 83 32.66 -14.59 -5.31
C ILE A 83 33.22 -13.60 -6.33
N LYS A 84 32.51 -12.48 -6.57
CA LYS A 84 32.95 -11.43 -7.50
C LYS A 84 34.28 -10.81 -7.06
N PHE A 85 34.44 -10.55 -5.76
CA PHE A 85 35.66 -9.96 -5.21
C PHE A 85 36.85 -10.90 -5.35
N VAL A 86 36.68 -12.18 -5.00
CA VAL A 86 37.72 -13.22 -5.15
C VAL A 86 38.09 -13.40 -6.62
N SER A 87 37.10 -13.51 -7.52
CA SER A 87 37.35 -13.65 -8.95
C SER A 87 38.16 -12.48 -9.51
N ARG A 88 37.85 -11.25 -9.09
CA ARG A 88 38.62 -10.06 -9.49
C ARG A 88 40.06 -10.09 -9.01
N LEU A 89 40.31 -10.55 -7.78
CA LEU A 89 41.67 -10.69 -7.26
C LEU A 89 42.48 -11.72 -8.07
N PHE A 90 41.86 -12.84 -8.46
CA PHE A 90 42.51 -13.86 -9.28
C PHE A 90 42.81 -13.39 -10.71
N THR A 91 41.98 -12.52 -11.32
CA THR A 91 42.22 -12.00 -12.67
C THR A 91 43.31 -10.93 -12.74
N ILE A 92 43.60 -10.21 -11.64
CA ILE A 92 44.65 -9.17 -11.60
C ILE A 92 46.04 -9.77 -11.33
N GLY A 93 46.11 -10.98 -10.75
CA GLY A 93 47.36 -11.65 -10.41
C GLY A 93 48.00 -12.48 -11.54
N HIS A 94 47.44 -12.46 -12.75
CA HIS A 94 47.90 -13.22 -13.91
C HIS A 94 48.18 -12.30 -15.10
#